data_AF-Q1ZPS5-F1
#
_entry.id   AF-Q1ZPS5-F1
#
_cell.length_a   1.000
_cell.length_b   1.000
_cell.length_c   1.000
_cell.angle_alpha   90.00
_cell.angle_beta   90.00
_cell.angle_gamma   90.00
#
_symmetry.space_group_name_H-M   'P 1'
#
loop_
_entity.id
_entity.type
_entity.pdbx_description
1 polymer ?
#
loop_
_entity_poly.entity_id
_entity_poly.type
_entity_poly.pdbx_seq_one_letter_code
_entity_poly.pdbx_strand_id
1 'polypeptide(L)'
;MGKGIPRTLRLCIASKILAVLVALSIFRQIDRFDQFFSSSQIVIVPNIIVFLVLFSGVLAIIGLLKGQKWGFLPLYFYIPAATMFLKISIIPIVPELVPSIYRNQMILGLNSVVLVYSVFLLLRRMDRNLLHEV
;
A
#
# COMPACT_ATOMS: atom_id res chain seq x y z
N MET A 1 12.13 -9.71 -32.77
CA MET A 1 12.49 -10.65 -31.69
C MET A 1 12.73 -9.86 -30.40
N GLY A 2 11.71 -9.71 -29.56
CA GLY A 2 11.79 -8.87 -28.37
C GLY A 2 12.67 -9.50 -27.30
N LYS A 3 13.79 -8.85 -26.96
CA LYS A 3 14.54 -9.14 -25.72
C LYS A 3 13.59 -8.90 -24.55
N GLY A 4 12.90 -9.96 -24.13
CA GLY A 4 11.96 -9.89 -23.02
C GLY A 4 12.69 -9.40 -21.78
N ILE A 5 12.21 -8.30 -21.20
CA ILE A 5 12.75 -7.74 -19.96
C ILE A 5 12.95 -8.88 -18.95
N PRO A 6 14.16 -9.05 -18.37
CA PRO A 6 14.43 -10.15 -17.46
C PRO A 6 13.40 -10.16 -16.33
N ARG A 7 12.87 -11.34 -16.00
CA ARG A 7 11.76 -11.51 -15.02
C ARG A 7 12.10 -10.85 -13.66
N THR A 8 13.38 -10.79 -13.28
CA THR A 8 13.88 -10.09 -12.09
C THR A 8 13.63 -8.59 -12.14
N LEU A 9 13.94 -7.96 -13.28
CA LEU A 9 13.73 -6.53 -13.50
C LEU A 9 12.23 -6.20 -13.46
N ARG A 10 11.37 -7.06 -14.03
CA ARG A 10 9.91 -6.88 -13.96
C ARG A 10 9.37 -6.87 -12.54
N LEU A 11 9.83 -7.80 -11.68
CA LEU A 11 9.43 -7.85 -10.27
C LEU A 11 9.94 -6.64 -9.48
N CYS A 12 11.15 -6.17 -9.77
CA CYS A 12 11.70 -4.96 -9.17
C CYS A 12 10.91 -3.70 -9.57
N ILE A 13 10.58 -3.58 -10.86
CA ILE A 13 9.73 -2.49 -11.37
C ILE A 13 8.35 -2.56 -10.71
N ALA A 14 7.73 -3.75 -10.62
CA ALA A 14 6.43 -3.92 -9.98
C ALA A 14 6.42 -3.49 -8.50
N SER A 15 7.47 -3.84 -7.73
CA SER A 15 7.58 -3.36 -6.34
C SER A 15 7.76 -1.85 -6.24
N LYS A 16 8.48 -1.23 -7.18
CA LYS A 16 8.63 0.23 -7.23
C LYS A 16 7.33 0.93 -7.59
N ILE A 17 6.58 0.40 -8.56
CA ILE A 17 5.25 0.93 -8.91
C ILE A 17 4.32 0.87 -7.68
N LEU A 18 4.34 -0.24 -6.95
CA LEU A 18 3.56 -0.41 -5.73
C LEU A 18 3.96 0.62 -4.65
N ALA A 19 5.26 0.88 -4.49
CA ALA A 19 5.77 1.91 -3.59
C ALA A 19 5.29 3.32 -3.99
N VAL A 20 5.34 3.65 -5.28
CA VAL A 20 4.84 4.93 -5.81
C VAL A 20 3.34 5.07 -5.59
N LEU A 21 2.58 3.99 -5.77
CA LEU A 21 1.13 3.97 -5.54
C LEU A 21 0.80 4.31 -4.07
N VAL A 22 1.53 3.70 -3.13
CA VAL A 22 1.40 3.97 -1.69
C VAL A 22 1.85 5.40 -1.35
N ALA A 23 2.93 5.88 -1.95
CA ALA A 23 3.38 7.26 -1.75
C ALA A 23 2.34 8.28 -2.22
N LEU A 24 1.73 8.05 -3.39
CA LEU A 24 0.65 8.88 -3.92
C LEU A 24 -0.60 8.82 -3.06
N SER A 25 -0.96 7.64 -2.52
CA SER A 25 -2.12 7.50 -1.65
C SER A 25 -1.94 8.24 -0.33
N ILE A 26 -0.72 8.24 0.24
CA ILE A 26 -0.39 9.02 1.44
C ILE A 26 -0.39 10.52 1.12
N PHE A 27 0.30 10.94 0.06
CA PHE A 27 0.44 12.35 -0.30
C PHE A 27 -0.92 13.02 -0.52
N ARG A 28 -1.84 12.36 -1.22
CA ARG A 28 -3.17 12.92 -1.48
C ARG A 28 -4.06 13.01 -0.23
N GLN A 29 -3.68 12.34 0.85
CA GLN A 29 -4.50 12.27 2.06
C GLN A 29 -3.80 12.91 3.25
N ILE A 30 -2.66 13.57 3.02
CA ILE A 30 -1.88 14.29 4.04
C ILE A 30 -2.74 15.35 4.75
N ASP A 31 -3.60 16.04 4.00
CA ASP A 31 -4.54 17.03 4.56
C ASP A 31 -5.54 16.41 5.53
N ARG A 32 -5.92 15.14 5.32
CA ARG A 32 -6.80 14.42 6.27
C ARG A 32 -6.03 14.02 7.52
N PHE A 33 -4.74 13.71 7.41
CA PHE A 33 -3.90 13.37 8.56
C PHE A 33 -3.76 14.57 9.51
N ASP A 34 -3.59 15.80 8.98
CA ASP A 34 -3.54 17.02 9.81
C ASP A 34 -4.81 17.25 10.63
N GLN A 35 -5.97 16.91 10.05
CA GLN A 35 -7.27 17.05 10.73
C GLN A 35 -7.42 16.10 11.94
N PHE A 36 -6.76 14.94 11.94
CA PHE A 36 -6.76 13.99 13.06
C PHE A 36 -5.85 14.43 14.22
N PHE A 37 -4.74 15.11 13.95
CA PHE A 37 -3.83 15.57 15.01
C PHE A 37 -4.36 16.79 15.78
N SER A 38 -5.32 17.53 15.23
CA SER A 38 -5.76 18.83 15.80
C SER A 38 -6.93 18.78 16.79
N SER A 39 -7.64 17.65 16.97
CA SER A 39 -8.89 17.66 17.76
C SER A 39 -8.89 16.69 18.96
N SER A 40 -8.96 17.28 20.16
CA SER A 40 -9.54 16.82 21.43
C SER A 40 -9.19 15.39 21.95
N GLN A 41 -8.75 15.34 23.21
CA GLN A 41 -8.30 14.17 24.00
C GLN A 41 -9.20 12.91 23.98
N ILE A 42 -10.44 12.98 23.49
CA ILE A 42 -11.37 11.85 23.39
C ILE A 42 -11.02 10.93 22.19
N VAL A 43 -10.14 11.38 21.28
CA VAL A 43 -9.80 10.69 20.01
C VAL A 43 -8.41 10.02 20.02
N ILE A 44 -7.82 9.81 21.21
CA ILE A 44 -6.45 9.23 21.34
C ILE A 44 -6.30 7.88 20.61
N VAL A 45 -7.29 7.00 20.74
CA VAL A 45 -7.24 5.65 20.11
C VAL A 45 -7.26 5.74 18.58
N PRO A 46 -8.17 6.49 17.93
CA PRO A 46 -8.09 6.74 16.48
C PRO A 46 -6.77 7.35 16.03
N ASN A 47 -6.19 8.29 16.80
CA ASN A 47 -4.95 8.97 16.41
C ASN A 47 -3.73 8.03 16.42
N ILE A 48 -3.64 7.13 17.40
CA ILE A 48 -2.59 6.10 17.43
C ILE A 48 -2.70 5.18 16.21
N ILE A 49 -3.92 4.77 15.84
CA ILE A 49 -4.16 3.92 14.66
C ILE A 49 -3.74 4.68 13.39
N VAL A 50 -4.15 5.94 13.24
CA VAL A 50 -3.78 6.81 12.12
C VAL A 50 -2.25 6.92 11.99
N PHE A 51 -1.55 7.15 13.10
CA PHE A 51 -0.10 7.23 13.14
C PHE A 51 0.57 5.90 12.75
N LEU A 52 0.10 4.78 13.30
CA LEU A 52 0.58 3.44 12.95
C LEU A 52 0.39 3.13 11.46
N VAL A 53 -0.75 3.50 10.88
CA VAL A 53 -1.03 3.34 9.46
C VAL A 53 -0.04 4.17 8.64
N LEU A 54 0.14 5.45 8.97
CA LEU A 54 1.05 6.32 8.23
C LEU A 54 2.50 5.83 8.32
N PHE A 55 2.95 5.47 9.52
CA PHE A 55 4.27 4.90 9.76
C PHE A 55 4.50 3.61 8.96
N SER A 56 3.50 2.73 8.95
CA SER A 56 3.52 1.50 8.16
C SER A 56 3.59 1.78 6.66
N GLY A 57 2.83 2.75 6.15
CA GLY A 57 2.91 3.19 4.76
C GLY A 57 4.30 3.70 4.37
N VAL A 58 4.93 4.51 5.23
CA VAL A 58 6.29 5.02 5.02
C VAL A 58 7.32 3.89 5.01
N LEU A 59 7.24 2.96 5.97
CA LEU A 59 8.12 1.78 6.00
C LEU A 59 7.96 0.91 4.75
N ALA A 60 6.71 0.73 4.27
CA ALA A 60 6.43 0.00 3.05
C ALA A 60 7.09 0.67 1.83
N ILE A 61 6.97 1.99 1.69
CA ILE A 61 7.62 2.75 0.61
C ILE A 61 9.13 2.54 0.64
N ILE A 62 9.77 2.73 1.81
CA ILE A 62 11.22 2.59 1.96
C ILE A 62 11.68 1.17 1.59
N GLY A 63 11.01 0.15 2.14
CA GLY A 63 11.37 -1.24 1.88
C GLY A 63 11.17 -1.65 0.42
N LEU A 64 10.06 -1.23 -0.21
CA LEU A 64 9.74 -1.56 -1.59
C LEU A 64 10.64 -0.81 -2.60
N LEU A 65 10.96 0.46 -2.36
CA LEU A 65 11.89 1.25 -3.19
C LEU A 65 13.31 0.65 -3.17
N LYS A 66 13.75 0.19 -2.00
CA LYS A 66 15.02 -0.54 -1.85
C LYS A 66 14.98 -1.96 -2.41
N GLY A 67 13.84 -2.41 -2.95
CA GLY A 67 13.67 -3.75 -3.50
C GLY A 67 13.72 -4.86 -2.45
N GLN A 68 13.56 -4.52 -1.17
CA GLN A 68 13.67 -5.44 -0.05
C GLN A 68 12.35 -6.17 0.21
N LYS A 69 12.43 -7.44 0.64
CA LYS A 69 11.24 -8.27 0.93
C LYS A 69 10.51 -7.81 2.18
N TRP A 70 11.23 -7.29 3.17
CA TRP A 70 10.63 -6.80 4.41
C TRP A 70 9.65 -5.64 4.18
N GLY A 71 9.76 -4.88 3.07
CA GLY A 71 8.83 -3.80 2.73
C GLY A 71 7.39 -4.27 2.45
N PHE A 72 7.20 -5.56 2.15
CA PHE A 72 5.86 -6.14 2.00
C PHE A 72 5.15 -6.37 3.35
N LEU A 73 5.89 -6.59 4.44
CA LEU A 73 5.31 -6.75 5.77
C LEU A 73 4.52 -5.51 6.24
N PRO A 74 5.11 -4.29 6.27
CA PRO A 74 4.35 -3.11 6.59
C PRO A 74 3.31 -2.79 5.51
N LEU A 75 3.52 -3.15 4.24
CA LEU A 75 2.48 -3.00 3.21
C LEU A 75 1.21 -3.78 3.54
N TYR A 76 1.32 -5.02 4.03
CA TYR A 76 0.17 -5.84 4.41
C TYR A 76 -0.55 -5.35 5.65
N PHE A 77 0.12 -4.56 6.49
CA PHE A 77 -0.53 -3.86 7.58
C PHE A 77 -1.21 -2.57 7.10
N TYR A 78 -0.51 -1.81 6.25
CA TYR A 78 -0.99 -0.54 5.69
C TYR A 78 -2.30 -0.70 4.92
N ILE A 79 -2.36 -1.61 3.94
CA ILE A 79 -3.50 -1.70 3.01
C ILE A 79 -4.82 -1.98 3.75
N PRO A 80 -4.94 -3.04 4.58
CA PRO A 80 -6.18 -3.32 5.30
C PRO A 80 -6.52 -2.22 6.31
N ALA A 81 -5.52 -1.70 7.03
CA ALA A 81 -5.76 -0.69 8.05
C ALA A 81 -6.21 0.65 7.44
N ALA A 82 -5.58 1.08 6.34
CA ALA A 82 -6.00 2.26 5.57
C ALA A 82 -7.42 2.08 4.98
N THR A 83 -7.79 0.86 4.59
CA THR A 83 -9.13 0.55 4.06
C THR A 83 -10.20 0.56 5.14
N MET A 84 -9.99 -0.16 6.24
CA MET A 84 -11.00 -0.40 7.27
C MET A 84 -11.16 0.80 8.21
N PHE A 85 -10.05 1.41 8.66
CA PHE A 85 -10.11 2.48 9.65
C PHE A 85 -10.24 3.86 9.00
N LEU A 86 -9.59 4.05 7.85
CA LEU A 86 -9.45 5.39 7.25
C LEU A 86 -10.21 5.54 5.92
N LYS A 87 -10.80 4.46 5.38
CA LYS A 87 -11.54 4.43 4.10
C LYS A 87 -10.75 5.06 2.94
N ILE A 88 -9.44 4.84 2.96
CA ILE A 88 -8.45 5.36 2.00
C ILE A 88 -8.45 4.45 0.78
N SER A 89 -8.50 5.02 -0.42
CA SER A 89 -8.18 4.27 -1.65
C SER A 89 -6.70 4.34 -1.95
N ILE A 90 -6.09 3.21 -2.30
CA ILE A 90 -4.69 3.17 -2.74
C ILE A 90 -4.55 3.80 -4.13
N ILE A 91 -5.56 3.65 -5.00
CA ILE A 91 -5.57 4.36 -6.28
C ILE A 91 -6.29 5.69 -6.08
N PRO A 92 -5.55 6.82 -6.04
CA PRO A 92 -6.09 8.10 -5.62
C PRO A 92 -7.27 8.56 -6.48
N ILE A 93 -7.28 8.24 -7.76
CA ILE A 93 -8.25 8.77 -8.73
C ILE A 93 -9.63 8.10 -8.58
N VAL A 94 -9.68 6.83 -8.15
CA VAL A 94 -10.90 6.01 -8.18
C VAL A 94 -12.08 6.59 -7.37
N PRO A 95 -11.89 7.12 -6.15
CA PRO A 95 -12.98 7.67 -5.36
C PRO A 95 -13.74 8.79 -6.10
N GLU A 96 -13.04 9.66 -6.84
CA GLU A 96 -13.64 10.85 -7.49
C GLU A 96 -14.53 10.52 -8.67
N LEU A 97 -14.31 9.40 -9.36
CA LEU A 97 -15.14 8.98 -10.49
C LEU A 97 -16.40 8.23 -10.06
N VAL A 98 -16.54 7.89 -8.78
CA VAL A 98 -17.56 6.94 -8.31
C VAL A 98 -18.56 7.64 -7.41
N PRO A 99 -19.88 7.43 -7.62
CA PRO A 99 -20.92 7.96 -6.74
C PRO A 99 -20.68 7.57 -5.29
N SER A 100 -20.99 8.49 -4.35
CA SER A 100 -20.73 8.32 -2.91
C SER A 100 -21.31 7.04 -2.32
N ILE A 101 -22.44 6.56 -2.87
CA ILE A 101 -23.16 5.35 -2.45
C ILE A 101 -22.30 4.09 -2.64
N TYR A 102 -21.56 3.99 -3.75
CA TYR A 102 -20.75 2.80 -4.08
C TYR A 102 -19.27 2.94 -3.72
N ARG A 103 -18.84 4.15 -3.34
CA ARG A 103 -17.43 4.49 -3.10
C ARG A 103 -16.77 3.57 -2.07
N ASN A 104 -17.41 3.26 -0.95
CA ASN A 104 -16.81 2.41 0.08
C ASN A 104 -16.62 0.96 -0.38
N GLN A 105 -17.61 0.39 -1.06
CA GLN A 105 -17.53 -0.98 -1.58
C GLN A 105 -16.45 -1.09 -2.66
N MET A 106 -16.33 -0.06 -3.51
CA MET A 106 -15.33 -0.01 -4.55
C MET A 106 -13.92 0.17 -3.99
N ILE A 107 -13.73 1.02 -2.97
CA ILE A 107 -12.45 1.15 -2.26
C ILE A 107 -12.02 -0.17 -1.65
N LEU A 108 -12.95 -0.87 -0.98
CA LEU A 108 -12.69 -2.18 -0.39
C LEU A 108 -12.24 -3.18 -1.47
N GLY A 109 -13.04 -3.34 -2.53
CA GLY A 109 -12.72 -4.28 -3.61
C GLY A 109 -11.38 -3.97 -4.29
N LEU A 110 -11.12 -2.69 -4.58
CA LEU A 110 -9.89 -2.26 -5.21
C LEU A 110 -8.66 -2.50 -4.33
N ASN A 111 -8.72 -2.11 -3.06
CA ASN A 111 -7.63 -2.31 -2.13
C ASN A 111 -7.38 -3.80 -1.86
N SER A 112 -8.44 -4.63 -1.84
CA SER A 112 -8.32 -6.09 -1.79
C SER A 112 -7.59 -6.66 -3.01
N VAL A 113 -7.89 -6.18 -4.23
CA VAL A 113 -7.17 -6.60 -5.45
C VAL A 113 -5.70 -6.22 -5.37
N VAL A 114 -5.39 -4.99 -4.93
CA VAL A 114 -4.01 -4.53 -4.73
C VAL A 114 -3.30 -5.40 -3.68
N LEU A 115 -3.98 -5.74 -2.57
CA LEU A 115 -3.43 -6.60 -1.54
C LEU A 115 -3.09 -8.00 -2.08
N VAL A 116 -4.02 -8.65 -2.79
CA VAL A 116 -3.78 -9.97 -3.39
C VAL A 116 -2.62 -9.92 -4.38
N TYR A 117 -2.56 -8.87 -5.21
CA TYR A 117 -1.43 -8.67 -6.12
C TYR A 117 -0.11 -8.48 -5.37
N SER A 118 -0.12 -7.78 -4.24
CA SER A 118 1.04 -7.57 -3.37
C SER A 118 1.52 -8.88 -2.75
N VAL A 119 0.60 -9.76 -2.33
CA VAL A 119 0.91 -11.11 -1.83
C VAL A 119 1.55 -11.96 -2.93
N PHE A 120 0.96 -11.94 -4.12
CA PHE A 120 1.48 -12.68 -5.27
C PHE A 120 2.90 -12.25 -5.66
N LEU A 121 3.20 -10.94 -5.60
CA LEU A 121 4.55 -10.43 -5.84
C LEU A 121 5.56 -10.91 -4.81
N LEU A 122 5.18 -10.98 -3.52
CA LEU A 122 6.06 -11.47 -2.47
C LEU A 122 6.35 -12.96 -2.64
N LEU A 123 5.32 -13.79 -2.86
CA LEU A 123 5.48 -15.24 -3.08
C LEU A 123 6.47 -15.50 -4.23
N ARG A 124 6.29 -14.81 -5.36
CA ARG A 124 7.23 -14.89 -6.49
C ARG A 124 8.67 -14.44 -6.18
N ARG A 125 8.85 -13.59 -5.17
CA ARG A 125 10.18 -13.19 -4.67
C ARG A 125 10.76 -14.18 -3.66
N MET A 126 9.92 -14.93 -2.94
CA MET A 126 10.36 -15.96 -1.99
C MET A 126 10.79 -17.24 -2.71
N ASP A 127 10.02 -17.72 -3.69
CA ASP A 127 10.35 -18.91 -4.49
C ASP A 127 11.73 -18.84 -5.16
N ARG A 128 12.21 -17.61 -5.45
CA ARG A 128 13.51 -17.39 -6.08
C ARG A 128 14.70 -17.51 -5.14
N ASN A 129 14.53 -17.25 -3.83
CA ASN A 129 15.63 -17.48 -2.90
C ASN A 129 15.91 -18.97 -2.73
N LEU A 130 14.85 -19.79 -2.69
CA LEU A 130 14.97 -21.23 -2.57
C LEU A 130 15.72 -21.86 -3.76
N LEU A 131 15.63 -21.27 -4.96
CA LEU A 131 16.34 -21.74 -6.16
C LEU A 131 17.80 -21.25 -6.26
N HIS A 132 18.25 -20.33 -5.39
CA HIS A 132 19.64 -19.85 -5.34
C HIS A 132 20.41 -20.37 -4.11
N GLU A 133 19.75 -21.11 -3.21
CA GLU A 133 20.37 -21.77 -2.05
C GLU A 133 20.62 -23.28 -2.27
N VAL A 134 20.61 -23.76 -3.53
CA VAL A 134 21.03 -25.11 -3.92
C VAL A 134 22.20 -25.04 -4.88
#